data_AF-A0A9D5JK50-F1
#
_entry.id   AF-A0A9D5JK50-F1
#
_cell.length_a   1.000
_cell.length_b   1.000
_cell.length_c   1.000
_cell.angle_alpha   90.00
_cell.angle_beta   90.00
_cell.angle_gamma   90.00
#
_symmetry.space_group_name_H-M   'P 1'
#
loop_
_entity.id
_entity.type
_entity.pdbx_description
1 polymer ?
#
loop_
_entity_poly.entity_id
_entity_poly.type
_entity_poly.pdbx_seq_one_letter_code
_entity_poly.pdbx_strand_id
1 'polypeptide(L)'
;MTGYDKGALQNRLGLFNELQRAAREITLPLFFEGPDAVNKAENGYDPVTQADMDAERRLRELISEAFPEDTIKGEEFDDIPGANDWSWTLDPIDGTRGFVAGVPVWSTLVAVSFQDTPLLGLIDLPALNTSFWGTPGKTWREGTHGGVT
;
A
#
# COMPACT_ATOMS: atom_id res chain seq x y z
N MET A 1 3.78 5.37 28.22
CA MET A 1 4.68 5.87 27.16
C MET A 1 4.54 4.94 25.99
N THR A 2 4.36 5.45 24.77
CA THR A 2 4.42 4.60 23.57
C THR A 2 5.84 4.06 23.44
N GLY A 3 6.00 2.79 23.05
CA GLY A 3 7.32 2.14 22.91
C GLY A 3 8.17 2.64 21.75
N TYR A 4 7.64 3.56 20.94
CA TYR A 4 8.26 4.09 19.73
C TYR A 4 8.46 5.61 19.78
N ASP A 5 9.43 6.10 19.00
CA ASP A 5 9.67 7.53 18.80
C ASP A 5 8.60 8.16 17.88
N LYS A 6 7.97 9.25 18.34
CA LYS A 6 6.89 9.92 17.60
C LYS A 6 7.37 10.66 16.36
N GLY A 7 8.60 11.20 16.37
CA GLY A 7 9.21 11.83 15.20
C GLY A 7 9.52 10.79 14.12
N ALA A 8 10.01 9.62 14.52
CA ALA A 8 10.22 8.48 13.64
C ALA A 8 8.90 8.02 12.98
N LEU A 9 7.79 7.96 13.73
CA LEU A 9 6.47 7.68 13.16
C LEU A 9 6.04 8.77 12.16
N GLN A 10 6.23 10.04 12.53
CA GLN A 10 5.84 11.18 11.70
C GLN A 10 6.61 11.22 10.37
N ASN A 11 7.89 10.85 10.37
CA ASN A 11 8.70 10.78 9.15
C ASN A 11 8.14 9.73 8.18
N ARG A 12 7.72 8.56 8.68
CA ARG A 12 7.12 7.48 7.87
C ARG A 12 5.77 7.89 7.28
N LEU A 13 4.94 8.56 8.09
CA LEU A 13 3.71 9.18 7.59
C LEU A 13 3.99 10.18 6.46
N GLY A 14 5.11 10.90 6.51
CA GLY A 14 5.53 11.84 5.46
C GLY A 14 5.72 11.21 4.08
N LEU A 15 5.99 9.90 4.00
CA LEU A 15 6.19 9.18 2.74
C LEU A 15 4.86 8.76 2.07
N PHE A 16 3.74 8.77 2.80
CA PHE A 16 2.46 8.20 2.31
C PHE A 16 1.98 8.83 1.01
N ASN A 17 2.09 10.15 0.85
CA ASN A 17 1.66 10.84 -0.37
C ASN A 17 2.47 10.42 -1.59
N GLU A 18 3.77 10.15 -1.41
CA GLU A 18 4.64 9.71 -2.49
C GLU A 18 4.34 8.26 -2.89
N LEU A 19 4.17 7.37 -1.90
CA LEU A 19 3.76 5.98 -2.12
C LEU A 19 2.41 5.91 -2.84
N GLN A 20 1.42 6.67 -2.38
CA GLN A 20 0.11 6.76 -3.00
C GLN A 20 0.22 7.17 -4.47
N ARG A 21 0.94 8.27 -4.76
CA ARG A 21 1.11 8.75 -6.14
C ARG A 21 1.78 7.69 -7.02
N ALA A 22 2.87 7.09 -6.53
CA ALA A 22 3.63 6.10 -7.29
C ALA A 22 2.79 4.84 -7.60
N ALA A 23 2.03 4.33 -6.63
CA ALA A 23 1.14 3.20 -6.87
C ALA A 23 0.05 3.56 -7.90
N ARG A 24 -0.59 4.73 -7.78
CA ARG A 24 -1.62 5.20 -8.72
C ARG A 24 -1.10 5.33 -10.15
N GLU A 25 0.11 5.87 -10.33
CA GLU A 25 0.74 6.06 -11.65
C GLU A 25 0.94 4.73 -12.41
N ILE A 26 1.10 3.62 -11.68
CA ILE A 26 1.29 2.28 -12.23
C ILE A 26 -0.05 1.55 -12.39
N THR A 27 -0.86 1.54 -11.33
CA THR A 27 -2.06 0.71 -11.24
C THR A 27 -3.21 1.22 -12.11
N LEU A 28 -3.43 2.54 -12.19
CA LEU A 28 -4.55 3.12 -12.93
C LEU A 28 -4.50 2.86 -14.44
N PRO A 29 -3.38 3.08 -15.16
CA PRO A 29 -3.32 2.76 -16.58
C PRO A 29 -3.63 1.29 -16.85
N LEU A 30 -3.00 0.39 -16.08
CA LEU A 30 -3.18 -1.06 -16.25
C LEU A 30 -4.61 -1.52 -15.94
N PHE A 31 -5.28 -0.89 -14.97
CA PHE A 31 -6.70 -1.14 -14.70
C PHE A 31 -7.58 -0.83 -15.93
N PHE A 32 -7.35 0.29 -16.60
CA PHE A 32 -8.16 0.71 -17.75
C PHE A 32 -7.82 -0.04 -19.05
N GLU A 33 -6.62 -0.60 -19.17
CA GLU A 33 -6.20 -1.38 -20.34
C GLU A 33 -6.77 -2.80 -20.37
N GLY A 34 -7.23 -3.34 -19.23
CA GLY A 34 -7.71 -4.72 -19.11
C GLY A 34 -6.52 -5.67 -18.89
N PRO A 35 -6.04 -5.79 -17.64
CA PRO A 35 -4.77 -6.42 -17.35
C PRO A 35 -4.85 -7.95 -17.48
N ASP A 36 -3.80 -8.55 -18.03
CA ASP A 36 -3.59 -9.99 -17.97
C ASP A 36 -3.31 -10.42 -16.53
N ALA A 37 -3.86 -11.56 -16.13
CA ALA A 37 -3.68 -12.14 -14.80
C ALA A 37 -3.09 -13.55 -14.88
N VAL A 38 -2.17 -13.84 -13.97
CA VAL A 38 -1.61 -15.17 -13.74
C VAL A 38 -2.21 -15.71 -12.44
N ASN A 39 -2.60 -16.98 -12.41
CA ASN A 39 -3.08 -17.62 -11.18
C ASN A 39 -1.90 -18.19 -10.38
N LYS A 40 -1.65 -17.68 -9.16
CA LYS A 40 -0.60 -18.16 -8.25
C LYS A 40 -0.96 -19.48 -7.54
N ALA A 41 -2.26 -19.78 -7.39
CA ALA A 41 -2.72 -20.91 -6.59
C ALA A 41 -2.76 -22.23 -7.38
N GLU A 42 -2.30 -23.32 -6.75
CA GLU A 42 -2.48 -24.69 -7.25
C GLU A 42 -3.95 -25.14 -7.22
N ASN A 43 -4.69 -24.69 -6.19
CA ASN A 43 -6.12 -24.94 -6.03
C ASN A 43 -6.84 -23.62 -5.73
N GLY A 44 -7.77 -23.23 -6.59
CA GLY A 44 -8.51 -21.98 -6.48
C GLY A 44 -8.07 -20.94 -7.51
N TYR A 45 -8.34 -19.67 -7.21
CA TYR A 45 -8.03 -18.55 -8.10
C TYR A 45 -7.43 -17.39 -7.29
N ASP A 46 -6.12 -17.26 -7.35
CA ASP A 46 -5.33 -16.22 -6.71
C ASP A 46 -4.62 -15.42 -7.80
N PRO A 47 -5.33 -14.49 -8.47
CA PRO A 47 -4.78 -13.76 -9.59
C PRO A 47 -3.75 -12.75 -9.11
N VAL A 48 -2.62 -12.69 -9.80
CA VAL A 48 -1.65 -11.61 -9.77
C VAL A 48 -1.55 -11.00 -11.17
N THR A 49 -1.40 -9.69 -11.25
CA THR A 49 -1.19 -8.97 -12.51
C THR A 49 0.17 -8.29 -12.53
N GLN A 50 0.56 -7.79 -13.71
CA GLN A 50 1.74 -6.93 -13.82
C GLN A 50 1.63 -5.67 -12.95
N ALA A 51 0.40 -5.20 -12.70
CA ALA A 51 0.16 -4.03 -11.87
C ALA A 51 0.53 -4.27 -10.41
N ASP A 52 0.24 -5.46 -9.86
CA ASP A 52 0.65 -5.87 -8.51
C ASP A 52 2.19 -5.84 -8.39
N MET A 53 2.86 -6.54 -9.31
CA MET A 53 4.32 -6.68 -9.32
C MET A 53 5.05 -5.33 -9.48
N ASP A 54 4.58 -4.46 -10.37
CA ASP A 54 5.25 -3.20 -10.66
C ASP A 54 5.00 -2.16 -9.56
N ALA A 55 3.78 -2.12 -9.02
CA ALA A 55 3.46 -1.23 -7.92
C ALA A 55 4.23 -1.64 -6.65
N GLU A 56 4.28 -2.93 -6.29
CA GLU A 56 5.06 -3.35 -5.12
C GLU A 56 6.54 -3.02 -5.29
N ARG A 57 7.13 -3.31 -6.46
CA ARG A 57 8.54 -3.00 -6.73
C ARG A 57 8.83 -1.52 -6.49
N ARG A 58 7.98 -0.64 -7.03
CA ARG A 58 8.15 0.80 -6.89
C ARG A 58 7.99 1.28 -5.44
N LEU A 59 7.03 0.74 -4.71
CA LEU A 59 6.83 1.05 -3.30
C LEU A 59 8.04 0.62 -2.45
N ARG A 60 8.57 -0.59 -2.71
CA ARG A 60 9.75 -1.13 -2.01
C ARG A 60 11.00 -0.29 -2.26
N GLU A 61 11.21 0.19 -3.49
CA GLU A 61 12.30 1.11 -3.83
C GLU A 61 12.22 2.41 -3.01
N LEU A 62 11.07 3.06 -3.01
CA LEU A 62 10.85 4.33 -2.28
C LEU A 62 11.05 4.17 -0.77
N ILE A 63 10.54 3.09 -0.20
CA ILE A 63 10.70 2.81 1.24
C ILE A 63 12.16 2.51 1.56
N SER A 64 12.85 1.71 0.73
CA SER A 64 14.26 1.36 0.96
C SER A 64 15.18 2.58 0.85
N GLU A 65 14.86 3.54 -0.02
CA GLU A 65 15.59 4.81 -0.14
C GLU A 65 15.40 5.69 1.10
N ALA A 66 14.15 5.82 1.58
CA ALA A 66 13.82 6.70 2.71
C ALA A 66 14.15 6.07 4.08
N PHE A 67 14.03 4.76 4.21
CA PHE A 67 14.12 4.00 5.46
C PHE A 67 14.89 2.68 5.26
N PRO A 68 16.21 2.74 4.96
CA PRO A 68 17.01 1.56 4.61
C PRO A 68 17.17 0.51 5.72
N GLU A 69 16.81 0.84 6.97
CA GLU A 69 16.88 -0.08 8.11
C GLU A 69 15.53 -0.73 8.44
N ASP A 70 14.45 -0.34 7.78
CA ASP A 70 13.12 -0.89 8.04
C ASP A 70 12.93 -2.23 7.31
N THR A 71 12.16 -3.13 7.93
CA THR A 71 11.72 -4.35 7.26
C THR A 71 10.60 -4.01 6.27
N ILE A 72 10.58 -4.64 5.09
CA ILE A 72 9.49 -4.49 4.12
C ILE A 72 8.92 -5.86 3.80
N LYS A 73 7.61 -6.01 4.00
CA LYS A 73 6.81 -7.21 3.72
C LYS A 73 5.80 -6.87 2.65
N GLY A 74 5.63 -7.75 1.68
CA GLY A 74 4.68 -7.58 0.57
C GLY A 74 4.08 -8.92 0.15
N GLU A 75 3.09 -8.88 -0.74
CA GLU A 75 2.42 -10.09 -1.23
C GLU A 75 3.25 -10.78 -2.32
N GLU A 76 3.94 -9.99 -3.15
CA GLU A 76 4.46 -10.47 -4.43
C GLU A 76 5.96 -10.81 -4.45
N PHE A 77 6.73 -10.28 -3.50
CA PHE A 77 8.17 -10.56 -3.41
C PHE A 77 8.57 -10.92 -1.98
N ASP A 78 9.59 -11.80 -1.86
CA ASP A 78 10.20 -12.17 -0.58
C ASP A 78 10.52 -10.95 0.28
N ASP A 79 10.27 -11.02 1.59
CA ASP A 79 10.53 -9.93 2.54
C ASP A 79 11.95 -9.35 2.42
N ILE A 80 12.08 -8.02 2.54
CA ILE A 80 13.37 -7.36 2.75
C ILE A 80 13.57 -7.22 4.25
N PRO A 81 14.54 -7.96 4.86
CA PRO A 81 14.80 -7.85 6.29
C PRO A 81 15.44 -6.50 6.61
N GLY A 82 14.93 -5.84 7.65
CA GLY A 82 15.50 -4.62 8.21
C GLY A 82 16.50 -4.88 9.34
N ALA A 83 17.08 -3.81 9.86
CA ALA A 83 18.00 -3.80 11.00
C ALA A 83 17.39 -3.16 12.26
N ASN A 84 16.15 -2.65 12.18
CA ASN A 84 15.43 -2.02 13.29
C ASN A 84 14.03 -2.66 13.49
N ASP A 85 13.31 -2.14 14.49
CA ASP A 85 12.00 -2.66 14.91
C ASP A 85 10.82 -2.15 14.06
N TRP A 86 11.06 -1.34 13.03
CA TRP A 86 10.03 -0.82 12.14
C TRP A 86 9.82 -1.76 10.96
N SER A 87 8.56 -1.92 10.57
CA SER A 87 8.20 -2.70 9.39
C SER A 87 7.09 -2.06 8.58
N TRP A 88 7.19 -2.21 7.27
CA TRP A 88 6.16 -1.87 6.30
C TRP A 88 5.48 -3.14 5.80
N THR A 89 4.16 -3.11 5.69
CA THR A 89 3.38 -4.16 5.02
C THR A 89 2.67 -3.54 3.83
N LEU A 90 2.84 -4.16 2.66
CA LEU A 90 2.32 -3.68 1.38
C LEU A 90 1.34 -4.70 0.80
N ASP A 91 0.22 -4.20 0.30
CA ASP A 91 -0.67 -4.91 -0.63
C ASP A 91 -0.94 -3.94 -1.79
N PRO A 92 -0.29 -4.14 -2.95
CA PRO A 92 -0.40 -3.19 -4.06
C PRO A 92 -1.82 -3.07 -4.62
N ILE A 93 -2.56 -4.18 -4.65
CA ILE A 93 -3.95 -4.27 -5.15
C ILE A 93 -4.72 -5.28 -4.29
N ASP A 94 -5.31 -4.80 -3.20
CA ASP A 94 -6.32 -5.54 -2.47
C ASP A 94 -7.58 -5.63 -3.34
N GLY A 95 -8.00 -6.86 -3.61
CA GLY A 95 -9.12 -7.16 -4.50
C GLY A 95 -8.74 -7.37 -5.96
N THR A 96 -7.60 -8.01 -6.25
CA THR A 96 -7.10 -8.31 -7.61
C THR A 96 -8.15 -8.97 -8.53
N ARG A 97 -9.05 -9.80 -7.99
CA ARG A 97 -10.20 -10.34 -8.76
C ARG A 97 -11.13 -9.25 -9.28
N GLY A 98 -11.43 -8.25 -8.45
CA GLY A 98 -12.23 -7.08 -8.83
C GLY A 98 -11.49 -6.19 -9.80
N PHE A 99 -10.18 -6.00 -9.59
CA PHE A 99 -9.28 -5.27 -10.49
C PHE A 99 -9.35 -5.84 -11.92
N VAL A 100 -9.12 -7.15 -12.07
CA VAL A 100 -9.18 -7.85 -13.37
C VAL A 100 -10.58 -7.81 -13.98
N ALA A 101 -11.63 -7.80 -13.17
CA ALA A 101 -13.02 -7.68 -13.63
C ALA A 101 -13.45 -6.24 -13.95
N GLY A 102 -12.57 -5.24 -13.83
CA GLY A 102 -12.90 -3.83 -14.08
C GLY A 102 -13.79 -3.20 -13.00
N VAL A 103 -13.85 -3.77 -11.80
CA VAL A 103 -14.63 -3.25 -10.66
C VAL A 103 -13.79 -2.20 -9.92
N PRO A 104 -14.24 -0.94 -9.78
CA PRO A 104 -13.40 0.18 -9.34
C PRO A 104 -13.26 0.28 -7.80
N VAL A 105 -13.38 -0.82 -7.06
CA VAL A 105 -13.37 -0.84 -5.58
C VAL A 105 -12.18 -1.60 -4.99
N TRP A 106 -11.13 -1.80 -5.79
CA TRP A 106 -9.82 -2.28 -5.34
C TRP A 106 -9.04 -1.15 -4.67
N SER A 107 -8.02 -1.50 -3.89
CA SER A 107 -7.21 -0.53 -3.16
C SER A 107 -5.73 -0.87 -3.07
N THR A 108 -4.88 0.13 -2.95
CA THR A 108 -3.50 -0.06 -2.45
C THR A 108 -3.50 0.10 -0.94
N LEU A 109 -2.96 -0.89 -0.23
CA LEU A 109 -2.81 -0.86 1.23
C LEU A 109 -1.34 -0.71 1.61
N VAL A 110 -1.08 0.19 2.57
CA VAL A 110 0.24 0.34 3.19
C VAL A 110 0.06 0.45 4.69
N ALA A 111 0.78 -0.35 5.46
CA ALA A 111 0.80 -0.26 6.92
C ALA A 111 2.23 -0.09 7.44
N VAL A 112 2.36 0.65 8.54
CA VAL A 112 3.62 0.79 9.29
C VAL A 112 3.41 0.27 10.70
N SER A 113 4.29 -0.63 11.12
CA SER A 113 4.29 -1.22 12.46
C SER A 113 5.62 -0.96 13.18
N PHE A 114 5.57 -0.95 14.51
CA PHE A 114 6.74 -0.98 15.37
C PHE A 114 6.61 -2.17 16.31
N GLN A 115 7.58 -3.09 16.32
CA GLN A 115 7.51 -4.34 17.09
C GLN A 115 6.17 -5.06 16.88
N ASP A 116 5.80 -5.26 15.61
CA ASP A 116 4.54 -5.87 15.15
C ASP A 116 3.24 -5.18 15.61
N THR A 117 3.32 -4.00 16.23
CA THR A 117 2.14 -3.19 16.57
C THR A 117 1.86 -2.20 15.44
N PRO A 118 0.68 -2.26 14.77
CA PRO A 118 0.34 -1.33 13.70
C PRO A 118 0.10 0.09 14.23
N LEU A 119 0.77 1.07 13.62
CA LEU A 119 0.76 2.47 14.03
C LEU A 119 0.36 3.44 12.92
N LEU A 120 0.51 3.06 11.65
CA LEU A 120 -0.06 3.78 10.52
C LEU A 120 -0.72 2.82 9.55
N GLY A 121 -1.78 3.28 8.90
CA GLY A 121 -2.39 2.59 7.77
C GLY A 121 -2.83 3.58 6.70
N LEU A 122 -2.67 3.20 5.44
CA LEU A 122 -3.18 3.85 4.24
C LEU A 122 -4.06 2.85 3.50
N ILE A 123 -5.24 3.30 3.11
CA ILE A 123 -6.15 2.65 2.17
C ILE A 123 -6.36 3.65 1.05
N ASP A 124 -5.76 3.40 -0.11
CA ASP A 124 -5.97 4.23 -1.29
C ASP A 124 -6.87 3.51 -2.28
N LEU A 125 -7.94 4.16 -2.75
CA LEU A 125 -8.83 3.66 -3.80
C LEU A 125 -8.62 4.52 -5.06
N PRO A 126 -7.67 4.17 -5.94
CA PRO A 126 -7.27 5.01 -7.07
C PRO A 126 -8.43 5.32 -8.01
N ALA A 127 -9.21 4.29 -8.38
CA ALA A 127 -10.31 4.43 -9.32
C ALA A 127 -11.46 5.33 -8.81
N LEU A 128 -11.57 5.50 -7.49
CA LEU A 128 -12.53 6.39 -6.84
C LEU A 128 -11.94 7.75 -6.45
N ASN A 129 -10.65 7.97 -6.74
CA ASN A 129 -9.88 9.11 -6.29
C ASN A 129 -10.14 9.44 -4.81
N THR A 130 -10.10 8.40 -3.95
CA THR A 130 -10.40 8.51 -2.52
C THR A 130 -9.36 7.75 -1.72
N SER A 131 -8.89 8.32 -0.62
CA SER A 131 -7.96 7.67 0.28
C SER A 131 -8.33 7.91 1.74
N PHE A 132 -7.92 6.98 2.59
CA PHE A 132 -8.03 7.05 4.03
C PHE A 132 -6.67 6.71 4.62
N TRP A 133 -6.24 7.44 5.63
CA TRP A 133 -5.08 7.04 6.40
C TRP A 133 -5.27 7.39 7.87
N GLY A 134 -4.50 6.75 8.74
CA GLY A 134 -4.71 6.91 10.17
C GLY A 134 -3.53 6.51 11.02
N THR A 135 -3.64 6.92 12.28
CA THR A 135 -2.84 6.51 13.44
C THR A 135 -3.81 5.94 14.49
N PRO A 136 -3.34 5.29 15.58
CA PRO A 136 -4.23 4.79 16.63
C PRO A 136 -5.21 5.81 17.24
N GLY A 137 -4.95 7.12 17.10
CA GLY A 137 -5.80 8.17 17.68
C GLY A 137 -6.47 9.10 16.67
N LYS A 138 -6.21 8.97 15.37
CA LYS A 138 -6.72 9.91 14.36
C LYS A 138 -6.77 9.29 12.98
N THR A 139 -7.81 9.63 12.23
CA THR A 139 -8.00 9.22 10.84
C THR A 139 -8.23 10.45 9.97
N TRP A 140 -7.79 10.37 8.73
CA TRP A 140 -7.94 11.37 7.69
C TRP A 140 -8.53 10.73 6.45
N ARG A 141 -9.13 11.56 5.60
CA ARG A 141 -9.67 11.18 4.30
C ARG A 141 -9.32 12.27 3.30
N GLU A 142 -8.97 11.86 2.08
CA GLU A 142 -8.86 12.74 0.91
C GLU A 142 -9.68 12.15 -0.24
N GLY A 143 -10.19 13.01 -1.14
CA GLY A 143 -10.88 12.57 -2.35
C GLY A 143 -12.25 13.18 -2.62
N THR A 144 -12.77 12.89 -3.81
CA THR A 144 -13.99 13.48 -4.33
C THR A 144 -15.24 12.76 -3.82
N HIS A 145 -15.63 13.06 -2.59
CA HIS A 145 -17.05 13.35 -2.34
C HIS A 145 -17.13 14.82 -1.97
N GLY A 146 -17.78 15.60 -2.82
CA GLY A 146 -18.10 16.99 -2.50
C GLY A 146 -18.88 17.07 -1.18
N GLY A 147 -18.30 17.79 -0.22
CA GLY A 147 -18.95 18.31 0.97
C GLY A 147 -19.29 17.30 2.08
N VAL A 148 -18.75 17.53 3.27
CA VAL A 148 -19.61 17.73 4.45
C VAL A 148 -19.04 18.90 5.25
N THR A 149 -19.93 19.85 5.53
CA THR A 149 -19.82 20.97 6.47
C THR A 149 -19.39 20.57 7.87
#